data_AF-A0A9D8JR15-F1
#
_entry.id   AF-A0A9D8JR15-F1
#
_cell.length_a   1.000
_cell.length_b   1.000
_cell.length_c   1.000
_cell.angle_alpha   90.00
_cell.angle_beta   90.00
_cell.angle_gamma   90.00
#
_symmetry.space_group_name_H-M   'P 1'
#
loop_
_entity.id
_entity.type
_entity.pdbx_description
1 polymer ?
#
loop_
_entity_poly.entity_id
_entity_poly.type
_entity_poly.pdbx_seq_one_letter_code
_entity_poly.pdbx_strand_id
1 'polypeptide(L)'
;MRQNLTPSQRLWIEVFGVYGLPRLDERKVLAIVGSLPKRQQQAVKLRYGFGGVPLSFENLRRVLPRADGKMGVSKELARLEVRRAIHHLRQPNNRKAWQEAEL
;
A
#
# COMPACT_ATOMS: atom_id res chain seq x y z
N MET A 1 12.66 9.46 -18.25
CA MET A 1 13.10 9.74 -16.87
C MET A 1 12.36 8.82 -15.91
N ARG A 2 13.03 7.84 -15.29
CA ARG A 2 12.41 7.07 -14.19
C ARG A 2 12.51 7.94 -12.93
N GLN A 3 11.49 8.75 -12.67
CA GLN A 3 11.40 9.43 -11.37
C GLN A 3 11.36 8.35 -10.28
N ASN A 4 12.28 8.40 -9.32
CA ASN A 4 12.27 7.51 -8.16
C ASN A 4 11.11 7.93 -7.26
N LEU A 5 9.90 7.46 -7.57
CA LEU A 5 8.71 7.71 -6.76
C LEU A 5 8.94 7.20 -5.34
N THR A 6 8.60 8.01 -4.35
CA THR A 6 8.56 7.59 -2.93
C THR A 6 7.50 6.50 -2.73
N PRO A 7 7.58 5.70 -1.64
CA PRO A 7 6.54 4.72 -1.33
C PRO A 7 5.13 5.32 -1.30
N SER A 8 4.99 6.48 -0.66
CA SER A 8 3.75 7.25 -0.60
C SER A 8 3.21 7.63 -1.98
N GLN A 9 4.08 8.11 -2.88
CA GLN A 9 3.69 8.49 -4.24
C GLN A 9 3.29 7.28 -5.10
N ARG A 10 3.97 6.13 -4.94
CA ARG A 10 3.56 4.90 -5.65
C ARG A 10 2.19 4.44 -5.19
N LEU A 11 1.92 4.49 -3.88
CA LEU A 11 0.62 4.16 -3.33
C LEU A 11 -0.45 5.14 -3.84
N TRP A 12 -0.14 6.45 -3.85
CA TRP A 12 -1.03 7.48 -4.40
C TRP A 12 -1.47 7.17 -5.83
N ILE A 13 -0.53 6.81 -6.71
CA ILE A 13 -0.84 6.49 -8.12
C ILE A 13 -1.85 5.35 -8.23
N GLU A 14 -1.76 4.36 -7.36
CA GLU A 14 -2.67 3.21 -7.38
C GLU A 14 -4.04 3.59 -6.80
N VAL A 15 -4.08 4.49 -5.82
CA VAL A 15 -5.33 4.95 -5.22
C VAL A 15 -6.05 5.96 -6.11
N PHE A 16 -5.35 6.93 -6.69
CA PHE A 16 -5.94 8.10 -7.38
C PHE A 16 -5.53 8.25 -8.85
N GLY A 17 -4.52 7.53 -9.32
CA GLY A 17 -3.94 7.70 -10.65
C GLY A 17 -2.75 8.67 -10.66
N VAL A 18 -2.21 8.92 -11.86
CA VAL A 18 -1.02 9.79 -12.05
C VAL A 18 -1.35 11.28 -11.90
N TYR A 19 -2.64 11.64 -11.87
CA TYR A 19 -3.08 13.02 -11.75
C TYR A 19 -2.72 13.61 -10.37
N GLY A 20 -2.02 14.74 -10.40
CA GLY A 20 -1.78 15.57 -9.23
C GLY A 20 -0.71 15.08 -8.25
N LEU A 21 0.15 14.10 -8.63
CA LEU A 21 1.17 13.43 -7.78
C LEU A 21 1.75 14.34 -6.68
N PRO A 22 1.14 14.37 -5.48
CA PRO A 22 1.46 15.40 -4.51
C PRO A 22 2.74 15.06 -3.77
N ARG A 23 3.26 16.06 -3.04
CA ARG A 23 4.18 15.78 -1.94
C ARG A 23 3.34 15.31 -0.76
N LEU A 24 3.75 14.22 -0.14
CA LEU A 24 2.99 13.56 0.93
C LEU A 24 3.87 13.42 2.17
N ASP A 25 3.29 13.69 3.33
CA ASP A 25 3.85 13.30 4.62
C ASP A 25 3.72 11.79 4.82
N GLU A 26 4.85 11.09 4.75
CA GLU A 26 4.90 9.63 4.88
C GLU A 26 4.34 9.13 6.21
N ARG A 27 4.47 9.89 7.31
CA ARG A 27 3.93 9.48 8.62
C ARG A 27 2.41 9.43 8.58
N LYS A 28 1.78 10.43 7.97
CA LYS A 28 0.33 10.49 7.79
C LYS A 28 -0.14 9.40 6.84
N VAL A 29 0.56 9.16 5.74
CA VAL A 29 0.24 8.05 4.81
C VAL A 29 0.32 6.71 5.54
N LEU A 30 1.33 6.47 6.37
CA LEU A 30 1.43 5.26 7.19
C LEU A 30 0.30 5.13 8.22
N ALA A 31 -0.20 6.24 8.76
CA ALA A 31 -1.37 6.24 9.64
C ALA A 31 -2.65 5.84 8.88
N ILE A 32 -2.85 6.35 7.66
CA ILE A 32 -3.96 5.93 6.77
C ILE A 32 -3.84 4.44 6.45
N VAL A 33 -2.65 3.96 6.07
CA VAL A 33 -2.42 2.52 5.86
C VAL A 33 -2.71 1.71 7.13
N GLY A 34 -2.47 2.29 8.32
CA GLY A 34 -2.75 1.69 9.62
C GLY A 34 -4.21 1.39 9.92
N SER A 35 -5.17 1.94 9.15
CA SER A 35 -6.60 1.63 9.31
C SER A 35 -7.00 0.28 8.67
N LEU A 36 -6.15 -0.27 7.79
CA LEU A 36 -6.44 -1.52 7.09
C LEU A 36 -6.33 -2.75 8.02
N PRO A 37 -6.92 -3.89 7.67
CA PRO A 37 -6.61 -5.17 8.33
C PRO A 37 -5.11 -5.49 8.31
N LYS A 38 -4.55 -6.07 9.38
CA LYS A 38 -3.09 -6.29 9.56
C LYS A 38 -2.39 -6.88 8.35
N ARG A 39 -2.98 -7.90 7.71
CA ARG A 39 -2.40 -8.55 6.51
C ARG A 39 -2.34 -7.60 5.30
N GLN A 40 -3.36 -6.76 5.13
CA GLN A 40 -3.42 -5.75 4.07
C GLN A 40 -2.43 -4.62 4.34
N GLN A 41 -2.28 -4.18 5.59
CA GLN A 41 -1.25 -3.22 5.97
C GLN A 41 0.14 -3.73 5.56
N GLN A 42 0.47 -4.97 5.93
CA GLN A 42 1.76 -5.58 5.60
C GLN A 42 1.93 -5.72 4.08
N ALA A 43 0.88 -6.16 3.38
CA ALA A 43 0.90 -6.27 1.93
C ALA A 43 1.20 -4.92 1.25
N VAL A 44 0.53 -3.85 1.66
CA VAL A 44 0.77 -2.49 1.14
C VAL A 44 2.17 -2.00 1.47
N LYS A 45 2.59 -2.08 2.75
CA LYS A 45 3.91 -1.61 3.19
C LYS A 45 5.04 -2.26 2.38
N LEU A 46 4.99 -3.57 2.19
CA LEU A 46 5.99 -4.32 1.43
C LEU A 46 5.88 -4.10 -0.08
N ARG A 47 4.66 -4.03 -0.63
CA ARG A 47 4.44 -3.86 -2.07
C ARG A 47 4.94 -2.50 -2.58
N TYR A 48 4.81 -1.47 -1.77
CA TYR A 48 5.15 -0.09 -2.15
C TYR A 48 6.47 0.42 -1.57
N GLY A 49 7.09 -0.32 -0.65
CA GLY A 49 8.44 -0.04 -0.16
C GLY A 49 8.51 0.86 1.07
N PHE A 50 7.45 0.92 1.88
CA PHE A 50 7.49 1.63 3.16
C PHE A 50 8.44 1.00 4.19
N GLY A 51 8.90 -0.23 3.94
CA GLY A 51 9.91 -0.93 4.74
C GLY A 51 11.21 -1.21 3.98
N GLY A 52 11.50 -0.47 2.90
CA GLY A 52 12.68 -0.67 2.05
C GLY A 52 12.33 -0.96 0.60
N VAL A 53 12.97 -1.97 0.00
CA VAL A 53 12.78 -2.27 -1.43
C VAL A 53 11.36 -2.80 -1.69
N PRO A 54 10.59 -2.19 -2.60
CA PRO A 54 9.27 -2.67 -2.98
C PRO A 54 9.30 -4.08 -3.55
N LEU A 55 8.41 -4.94 -3.07
CA LEU A 55 8.33 -6.33 -3.51
C LEU A 55 7.42 -6.50 -4.71
N SER A 56 7.82 -7.36 -5.66
CA SER A 56 6.93 -7.90 -6.68
C SER A 56 5.89 -8.83 -6.03
N PHE A 57 4.77 -9.12 -6.72
CA PHE A 57 3.81 -10.10 -6.22
C PHE A 57 4.43 -11.50 -6.02
N GLU A 58 5.45 -11.85 -6.80
CA GLU A 58 6.16 -13.13 -6.66
C GLU A 58 6.94 -13.23 -5.35
N ASN A 59 7.54 -12.13 -4.90
CA ASN A 59 8.25 -12.08 -3.63
C ASN A 59 7.29 -11.84 -2.46
N LEU A 60 6.30 -10.97 -2.65
CA LEU A 60 5.28 -10.65 -1.65
C LEU A 60 4.55 -11.90 -1.19
N ARG A 61 4.22 -12.82 -2.10
CA ARG A 61 3.51 -14.05 -1.75
C ARG A 61 4.27 -14.89 -0.74
N ARG A 62 5.62 -14.85 -0.71
CA ARG A 62 6.43 -15.68 0.19
C ARG A 62 6.46 -15.15 1.62
N VAL A 63 6.22 -13.86 1.79
CA VAL A 63 6.39 -13.14 3.07
C VAL A 63 5.07 -12.68 3.69
N LEU A 64 3.93 -12.94 3.06
CA LEU A 64 2.63 -12.69 3.69
C LEU A 64 2.22 -13.85 4.60
N PRO A 65 1.70 -13.55 5.81
CA PRO A 65 1.26 -14.56 6.74
C PRO A 65 -0.07 -15.16 6.28
N ARG A 66 -0.21 -16.48 6.45
CA ARG A 66 -1.44 -17.24 6.26
C ARG A 66 -2.34 -17.15 7.49
N ALA A 67 -3.53 -17.76 7.41
CA ALA A 67 -4.45 -17.86 8.55
C ALA A 67 -3.95 -18.80 9.65
N ASP A 68 -3.14 -19.80 9.31
CA ASP A 68 -2.54 -20.77 10.24
C ASP A 68 -1.23 -20.27 10.88
N GLY A 69 -0.90 -18.99 10.70
CA GLY A 69 0.34 -18.38 11.22
C GLY A 69 1.61 -18.72 10.43
N LYS A 70 1.55 -19.64 9.45
CA LYS A 70 2.69 -19.93 8.57
C LYS A 70 2.89 -18.81 7.55
N MET A 71 4.09 -18.75 6.99
CA MET A 71 4.43 -17.80 5.91
C MET A 71 4.10 -18.39 4.55
N GLY A 72 3.73 -17.53 3.60
CA GLY A 72 3.58 -17.91 2.21
C GLY A 72 2.12 -18.08 1.78
N VAL A 73 1.69 -17.36 0.75
CA VAL A 73 0.36 -17.44 0.14
C VAL A 73 0.48 -17.67 -1.36
N SER A 74 -0.66 -17.94 -2.02
CA SER A 74 -0.70 -17.90 -3.49
C SER A 74 -0.48 -16.48 -3.98
N LYS A 75 0.03 -16.35 -5.21
CA LYS A 75 0.25 -15.06 -5.86
C LYS A 75 -1.05 -14.29 -6.04
N GLU A 76 -2.12 -15.01 -6.34
CA GLU A 76 -3.48 -14.53 -6.52
C GLU A 76 -4.03 -13.96 -5.20
N LEU A 77 -3.78 -14.64 -4.08
CA LEU A 77 -4.16 -14.13 -2.77
C LEU A 77 -3.36 -12.87 -2.40
N ALA A 78 -2.05 -12.84 -2.66
CA ALA A 78 -1.25 -11.64 -2.45
C ALA A 78 -1.77 -10.44 -3.27
N ARG A 79 -2.15 -10.67 -4.53
CA ARG A 79 -2.80 -9.66 -5.38
C ARG A 79 -4.14 -9.21 -4.82
N LEU A 80 -4.96 -10.16 -4.35
CA LEU A 80 -6.27 -9.88 -3.79
C LEU A 80 -6.19 -9.01 -2.53
N GLU A 81 -5.25 -9.29 -1.62
CA GLU A 81 -5.05 -8.48 -0.42
C GLU A 81 -4.66 -7.04 -0.76
N VAL A 82 -3.73 -6.85 -1.71
CA VAL A 82 -3.37 -5.50 -2.18
C VAL A 82 -4.57 -4.81 -2.84
N ARG A 83 -5.32 -5.50 -3.70
CA ARG A 83 -6.49 -4.92 -4.37
C ARG A 83 -7.57 -4.48 -3.38
N ARG A 84 -7.84 -5.30 -2.35
CA ARG A 84 -8.78 -4.97 -1.27
C ARG A 84 -8.30 -3.77 -0.47
N ALA A 85 -7.00 -3.72 -0.17
CA ALA A 85 -6.39 -2.58 0.51
C ALA A 85 -6.56 -1.29 -0.29
N ILE A 86 -6.19 -1.27 -1.57
CA ILE A 86 -6.34 -0.10 -2.45
C ILE A 86 -7.82 0.31 -2.56
N HIS A 87 -8.72 -0.65 -2.72
CA HIS A 87 -10.16 -0.36 -2.76
C HIS A 87 -10.64 0.32 -1.47
N HIS A 88 -10.19 -0.13 -0.30
CA HIS A 88 -10.51 0.51 0.97
C HIS A 88 -9.91 1.91 1.07
N LEU A 89 -8.63 2.08 0.72
CA LEU A 89 -7.94 3.38 0.77
C LEU A 89 -8.56 4.44 -0.17
N ARG A 90 -9.22 4.02 -1.25
CA ARG A 90 -9.92 4.89 -2.20
C ARG A 90 -11.31 5.35 -1.69
N GLN A 91 -11.84 4.73 -0.64
CA GLN A 91 -13.18 5.05 -0.16
C GLN A 91 -13.30 6.53 0.26
N PRO A 92 -14.46 7.18 0.05
CA PRO A 92 -14.64 8.60 0.33
C PRO A 92 -14.35 9.01 1.78
N ASN A 93 -14.56 8.09 2.73
CA ASN A 93 -14.25 8.30 4.15
C ASN A 93 -12.75 8.57 4.41
N ASN A 94 -11.86 8.07 3.55
CA ASN A 94 -10.42 8.29 3.67
C ASN A 94 -9.96 9.59 3.00
N ARG A 95 -10.83 10.28 2.24
CA ARG A 95 -10.46 11.47 1.45
C ARG A 95 -9.88 12.59 2.31
N LYS A 96 -10.49 12.89 3.45
CA LYS A 96 -10.01 13.92 4.37
C LYS A 96 -8.60 13.61 4.89
N ALA A 97 -8.35 12.36 5.26
CA ALA A 97 -7.04 11.93 5.73
C ALA A 97 -5.97 12.03 4.63
N TRP A 98 -6.32 11.71 3.38
CA TRP A 98 -5.42 11.91 2.24
C TRP A 98 -5.08 13.38 2.00
N GLN A 99 -6.07 14.27 2.05
CA GLN A 99 -5.86 15.72 1.93
C GLN A 99 -4.98 16.26 3.05
N GLU A 100 -5.19 15.81 4.29
CA GLU A 100 -4.34 16.18 5.43
C GLU A 100 -2.91 15.65 5.31
N ALA A 101 -2.68 14.60 4.51
CA ALA A 101 -1.36 14.05 4.25
C ALA A 101 -0.57 14.80 3.17
N GLU A 102 -1.23 15.65 2.37
CA GLU A 102 -0.56 16.51 1.39
C GLU A 102 0.24 17.63 2.10
N LEU A 103 1.40 17.99 1.52
CA LEU A 103 2.30 19.05 1.99
C LEU A 103 2.19 20.32 1.15
#